data_AF-A0AAW0G1M1-F1
#
_entry.id   AF-A0AAW0G1M1-F1
#
_cell.length_a   1.000
_cell.length_b   1.000
_cell.length_c   1.000
_cell.angle_alpha   90.00
_cell.angle_beta   90.00
_cell.angle_gamma   90.00
#
_symmetry.space_group_name_H-M   'P 1'
#
loop_
_entity.id
_entity.type
_entity.pdbx_description
1 polymer ?
#
loop_
_entity_poly.entity_id
_entity_poly.type
_entity_poly.pdbx_seq_one_letter_code
_entity_poly.pdbx_strand_id
1 'polypeptide(L)'
;MFQLRLRLERAQARKGNELRNPAAPSPKSVTDYNKDVDVSLDMLCYGKPDAGNQHLKARFGRRWTHNDELCTASCGVILGRTTFFGSEAPNGVRHFLMRLFPTKHSLPGVIWHDNNCQIVRMLRNDPEPYLANYFENCALPVDVFHFKSKHKEGDVDCGNNCNPYIWPELRTEDGKWRFNSSAAEQANAWYGGFQAIVREMQADRYDFFLDEMIKRRNRLTIQKLLNDSRAPFSIPKDWLLRSE
;
A
#
# COMPACT_ATOMS: atom_id res chain seq x y z
N MET A 1 -2.88 -21.72 4.12
CA MET A 1 -1.61 -21.76 3.35
C MET A 1 -1.33 -20.34 2.83
N PHE A 2 -0.27 -19.68 3.30
CA PHE A 2 -0.04 -18.24 3.14
C PHE A 2 0.34 -17.85 1.70
N GLN A 3 -0.50 -17.06 1.04
CA GLN A 3 -0.31 -16.66 -0.37
C GLN A 3 0.85 -15.68 -0.57
N LEU A 4 1.28 -14.93 0.44
CA LEU A 4 2.45 -14.06 0.34
C LEU A 4 3.75 -14.84 0.10
N ARG A 5 3.89 -16.02 0.72
CA ARG A 5 5.02 -16.94 0.47
C ARG A 5 4.99 -17.43 -0.99
N LEU A 6 3.82 -17.82 -1.47
CA LEU A 6 3.59 -18.18 -2.88
C LEU A 6 3.87 -17.03 -3.86
N ARG A 7 3.59 -15.77 -3.47
CA ARG A 7 3.91 -14.58 -4.28
C ARG A 7 5.41 -14.31 -4.33
N LEU A 8 6.12 -14.47 -3.21
CA LEU A 8 7.58 -14.34 -3.16
C LEU A 8 8.27 -15.44 -3.98
N GLU A 9 7.79 -16.68 -3.88
CA GLU A 9 8.26 -17.82 -4.67
C GLU A 9 7.98 -17.62 -6.18
N ARG A 10 6.79 -17.10 -6.55
CA ARG A 10 6.47 -16.74 -7.95
C ARG A 10 7.30 -15.57 -8.48
N ALA A 11 7.63 -14.58 -7.64
CA ALA A 11 8.49 -13.47 -8.04
C ALA A 11 9.94 -13.92 -8.28
N GLN A 12 10.43 -14.89 -7.50
CA GLN A 12 11.73 -15.55 -7.72
C GLN A 12 11.72 -16.39 -9.00
N ALA A 13 10.65 -17.14 -9.27
CA ALA A 13 10.51 -17.93 -10.49
C ALA A 13 10.47 -17.08 -11.77
N ARG A 14 9.90 -15.86 -11.72
CA ARG A 14 9.85 -14.92 -12.86
C ARG A 14 11.22 -14.35 -13.26
N LYS A 15 12.21 -14.34 -12.38
CA LYS A 15 13.59 -13.93 -12.72
C LYS A 15 14.38 -15.00 -13.50
N GLY A 16 13.87 -16.23 -13.59
CA GLY A 16 14.60 -17.36 -14.16
C GLY A 16 14.30 -17.68 -15.64
N ASN A 17 13.55 -16.85 -16.36
CA ASN A 17 13.10 -17.21 -17.70
C ASN A 17 13.12 -16.05 -18.71
N GLU A 18 14.23 -15.30 -18.76
CA GLU A 18 14.57 -14.51 -19.94
C GLU A 18 15.26 -15.42 -20.96
N LEU A 19 14.56 -15.65 -22.07
CA LEU A 19 15.03 -16.36 -23.25
C LEU A 19 16.31 -15.70 -23.79
N ARG A 20 17.36 -16.51 -23.95
CA ARG A 20 18.60 -16.17 -24.70
C ARG A 20 18.23 -15.71 -26.12
N ASN A 21 18.52 -14.45 -26.46
CA ASN A 21 18.67 -14.03 -27.85
C ASN A 21 20.08 -14.40 -28.35
N PRO A 22 20.24 -15.10 -29.49
CA PRO A 22 21.54 -15.35 -30.09
C PRO A 22 21.87 -14.21 -31.06
N ALA A 23 22.57 -13.18 -30.59
CA ALA A 23 23.48 -12.31 -31.36
C ALA A 23 23.85 -11.07 -30.53
N ALA A 24 24.86 -11.22 -29.67
CA ALA A 24 25.64 -10.09 -29.16
C ALA A 24 27.09 -10.55 -28.99
N PRO A 25 28.09 -9.76 -29.41
CA PRO A 25 29.49 -10.15 -29.30
C PRO A 25 29.89 -10.25 -27.82
N SER A 26 30.64 -11.31 -27.51
CA SER A 26 31.04 -11.68 -26.15
C SER A 26 31.95 -10.63 -25.50
N PRO A 27 31.69 -10.21 -24.24
CA PRO A 27 32.71 -9.53 -23.45
C PRO A 27 33.71 -10.55 -22.92
N LYS A 28 34.99 -10.26 -23.14
CA LYS A 28 36.15 -11.02 -22.69
C LYS A 28 36.13 -11.19 -21.17
N SER A 29 36.51 -12.39 -20.72
CA SER A 29 36.84 -12.71 -19.33
C SER A 29 37.90 -11.75 -18.79
N VAL A 30 37.61 -11.06 -17.70
CA VAL A 30 38.64 -10.42 -16.88
C VAL A 30 38.44 -10.92 -15.45
N THR A 31 39.43 -11.70 -15.03
CA THR A 31 39.67 -12.22 -13.69
C THR A 31 39.86 -11.09 -12.67
N ASP A 32 39.29 -11.31 -11.50
CA ASP A 32 39.83 -11.05 -10.15
C ASP A 32 40.83 -9.90 -9.98
N TYR A 33 40.41 -8.84 -9.29
CA TYR A 33 41.28 -8.04 -8.42
C TYR A 33 40.45 -7.40 -7.30
N ASN A 34 40.50 -8.00 -6.12
CA ASN A 34 40.48 -7.26 -4.86
C ASN A 34 41.61 -6.23 -4.89
N LYS A 35 41.26 -4.94 -4.91
CA LYS A 35 42.14 -3.87 -4.46
C LYS A 35 41.32 -2.90 -3.63
N ASP A 36 41.73 -2.78 -2.38
CA ASP A 36 41.29 -1.77 -1.43
C ASP A 36 41.37 -0.39 -2.08
N VAL A 37 40.24 0.31 -2.16
CA VAL A 37 40.21 1.72 -2.54
C VAL A 37 40.07 2.53 -1.27
N ASP A 38 41.18 3.17 -0.93
CA ASP A 38 41.32 4.18 0.11
C ASP A 38 40.24 5.26 -0.05
N VAL A 39 39.44 5.48 1.00
CA VAL A 39 38.35 6.46 0.98
C VAL A 39 38.96 7.84 1.26
N SER A 40 39.27 8.58 0.21
CA SER A 40 39.65 9.99 0.36
C SER A 40 38.45 10.81 0.83
N LEU A 41 38.61 11.43 1.99
CA LEU A 41 37.65 12.28 2.68
C LEU A 41 37.55 13.66 2.00
N ASP A 42 37.13 13.70 0.73
CA ASP A 42 36.83 14.96 0.01
C ASP A 42 35.92 14.67 -1.20
N MET A 43 34.66 14.34 -0.94
CA MET A 43 33.59 14.45 -1.94
C MET A 43 32.55 15.44 -1.43
N LEU A 44 32.84 16.73 -1.60
CA LEU A 44 31.83 17.78 -1.56
C LEU A 44 30.78 17.48 -2.65
N CYS A 45 29.53 17.26 -2.23
CA CYS A 45 28.42 17.06 -3.16
C CYS A 45 28.12 18.38 -3.88
N TYR A 46 28.72 18.60 -5.04
CA TYR A 46 28.26 19.64 -5.94
C TYR A 46 26.82 19.31 -6.33
N GLY A 47 25.89 20.15 -5.90
CA GLY A 47 24.46 20.00 -6.15
C GLY A 47 24.18 19.78 -7.63
N LYS A 48 23.14 19.00 -7.93
CA LYS A 48 22.70 18.78 -9.31
C LYS A 48 22.39 20.14 -9.95
N PRO A 49 22.88 20.43 -11.16
CA PRO A 49 22.61 21.69 -11.82
C PRO A 49 21.11 21.88 -12.08
N ASP A 50 20.60 23.08 -11.80
CA ASP A 50 19.18 23.45 -11.96
C ASP A 50 18.63 23.21 -13.37
N ALA A 51 19.52 23.22 -14.37
CA ALA A 51 19.15 23.01 -15.76
C ALA A 51 18.64 21.59 -16.06
N GLY A 52 19.01 20.58 -15.25
CA GLY A 52 18.61 19.19 -15.41
C GLY A 52 18.99 18.56 -16.77
N ASN A 53 19.54 17.35 -16.79
CA ASN A 53 19.67 16.58 -18.05
C ASN A 53 18.30 16.05 -18.50
N GLN A 54 17.38 16.94 -18.85
CA GLN A 54 16.09 16.57 -19.42
C GLN A 54 16.21 16.47 -20.93
N HIS A 55 16.73 15.35 -21.42
CA HIS A 55 16.58 15.01 -22.83
C HIS A 55 15.10 14.73 -23.11
N LEU A 56 14.51 15.51 -24.01
CA LEU A 56 13.15 15.27 -24.49
C LEU A 56 13.12 13.89 -25.17
N LYS A 57 12.54 12.90 -24.50
CA LYS A 57 12.36 11.55 -25.04
C LYS A 57 10.92 11.39 -25.47
N ALA A 58 10.70 11.21 -26.77
CA ALA A 58 9.41 10.78 -27.28
C ALA A 58 9.04 9.42 -26.65
N ARG A 59 7.88 9.35 -26.01
CA ARG A 59 7.33 8.10 -25.46
C ARG A 59 6.30 7.54 -26.42
N PHE A 60 6.68 6.48 -27.13
CA PHE A 60 5.78 5.76 -28.04
C PHE A 60 5.04 4.59 -27.37
N GLY A 61 5.18 4.43 -26.05
CA GLY A 61 4.54 3.37 -25.26
C GLY A 61 3.50 3.90 -24.26
N ARG A 62 2.51 3.06 -23.93
CA ARG A 62 1.52 3.37 -22.89
C ARG A 62 2.17 3.42 -21.51
N ARG A 63 1.72 4.36 -20.67
CA ARG A 63 2.09 4.39 -19.25
C ARG A 63 1.12 3.51 -18.49
N TRP A 64 1.68 2.56 -17.75
CA TRP A 64 0.92 1.61 -16.94
C TRP A 64 0.69 2.19 -15.54
N THR A 65 -0.38 1.73 -14.89
CA THR A 65 -0.59 1.96 -13.47
C THR A 65 0.52 1.24 -12.69
N HIS A 66 0.96 1.83 -11.57
CA HIS A 66 1.92 1.17 -10.68
C HIS A 66 1.19 0.12 -9.84
N ASN A 67 0.17 0.55 -9.11
CA ASN A 67 -0.73 -0.33 -8.34
C ASN A 67 -2.10 0.33 -8.16
N ASP A 68 -3.07 -0.50 -7.82
CA ASP A 68 -4.32 -0.05 -7.21
C ASP A 68 -4.25 -0.33 -5.71
N GLU A 69 -4.78 0.62 -4.94
CA GLU A 69 -4.91 0.53 -3.50
C GLU A 69 -6.39 0.44 -3.13
N LEU A 70 -6.72 -0.49 -2.23
CA LEU A 70 -8.08 -0.72 -1.75
C LEU A 70 -8.16 -0.47 -0.26
N CYS A 71 -9.12 0.35 0.16
CA CYS A 71 -9.51 0.42 1.57
C CYS A 71 -10.64 -0.58 1.80
N THR A 72 -10.44 -1.54 2.71
CA THR A 72 -11.40 -2.60 3.00
C THR A 72 -11.75 -2.59 4.48
N ALA A 73 -13.04 -2.57 4.82
CA ALA A 73 -13.50 -2.73 6.18
C ALA A 73 -13.19 -4.14 6.71
N SER A 74 -13.12 -4.29 8.03
CA SER A 74 -12.84 -5.59 8.69
C SER A 74 -13.86 -6.69 8.35
N CYS A 75 -15.07 -6.32 7.94
CA CYS A 75 -16.10 -7.23 7.46
C CYS A 75 -15.93 -7.67 5.99
N GLY A 76 -14.89 -7.19 5.30
CA GLY A 76 -14.57 -7.53 3.90
C GLY A 76 -15.25 -6.66 2.84
N VAL A 77 -16.03 -5.65 3.24
CA VAL A 77 -16.61 -4.66 2.32
C VAL A 77 -15.52 -3.68 1.88
N ILE A 78 -15.38 -3.48 0.56
CA ILE A 78 -14.43 -2.51 0.01
C ILE A 78 -15.07 -1.12 0.10
N LEU A 79 -14.43 -0.20 0.82
CA LEU A 79 -14.90 1.15 1.05
C LEU A 79 -14.47 2.12 -0.05
N GLY A 80 -13.28 1.91 -0.60
CA GLY A 80 -12.72 2.79 -1.62
C GLY A 80 -11.59 2.13 -2.38
N ARG A 81 -11.33 2.70 -3.56
CA ARG A 81 -10.25 2.32 -4.46
C ARG A 81 -9.55 3.59 -4.95
N THR A 82 -8.24 3.51 -5.13
CA THR A 82 -7.47 4.51 -5.87
C THR A 82 -6.42 3.84 -6.74
N THR A 83 -6.07 4.48 -7.85
CA THR A 83 -4.98 4.04 -8.73
C THR A 83 -3.77 4.93 -8.52
N PHE A 84 -2.61 4.33 -8.28
CA PHE A 84 -1.33 5.02 -8.19
C PHE A 84 -0.53 4.84 -9.49
N PHE A 85 -0.07 5.95 -10.09
CA PHE A 85 0.59 5.96 -11.42
C PHE A 85 2.13 6.01 -11.38
N GLY A 86 2.73 6.06 -10.18
CA GLY A 86 4.18 6.23 -10.02
C GLY A 86 4.75 5.42 -8.86
N SER A 87 4.15 5.57 -7.68
CA SER A 87 4.53 4.84 -6.49
C SER A 87 3.38 4.83 -5.48
N GLU A 88 3.40 3.84 -4.60
CA GLU A 88 2.63 3.83 -3.35
C GLU A 88 3.40 4.60 -2.27
N ALA A 89 3.59 5.89 -2.49
CA ALA A 89 4.28 6.74 -1.51
C ALA A 89 3.37 7.00 -0.29
N PRO A 90 3.92 7.17 0.93
CA PRO A 90 3.14 7.49 2.12
C PRO A 90 2.18 8.68 1.95
N ASN A 91 2.61 9.72 1.22
CA ASN A 91 1.74 10.87 0.93
C ASN A 91 0.56 10.50 0.01
N GLY A 92 0.76 9.59 -0.94
CA GLY A 92 -0.31 9.08 -1.80
C GLY A 92 -1.37 8.33 -1.00
N VAL A 93 -0.94 7.50 -0.04
CA VAL A 93 -1.84 6.80 0.89
C VAL A 93 -2.59 7.79 1.78
N ARG A 94 -1.90 8.81 2.33
CA ARG A 94 -2.56 9.90 3.07
C ARG A 94 -3.65 10.57 2.24
N HIS A 95 -3.33 11.02 1.03
CA HIS A 95 -4.32 11.69 0.17
C HIS A 95 -5.50 10.78 -0.17
N PHE A 96 -5.25 9.48 -0.37
CA PHE A 96 -6.32 8.51 -0.58
C PHE A 96 -7.23 8.40 0.65
N LEU A 97 -6.67 8.24 1.84
CA LEU A 97 -7.44 8.13 3.08
C LEU A 97 -8.21 9.41 3.38
N MET A 98 -7.61 10.59 3.20
CA MET A 98 -8.30 11.88 3.36
C MET A 98 -9.37 12.12 2.30
N ARG A 99 -9.26 11.51 1.11
CA ARG A 99 -10.34 11.57 0.12
C ARG A 99 -11.50 10.66 0.49
N LEU A 100 -11.18 9.50 1.07
CA LEU A 100 -12.18 8.50 1.48
C LEU A 100 -12.91 8.91 2.76
N PHE A 101 -12.18 9.51 3.70
CA PHE A 101 -12.64 10.03 4.98
C PHE A 101 -12.29 11.53 5.00
N PRO A 102 -13.17 12.41 4.47
CA PRO A 102 -12.86 13.82 4.23
C PRO A 102 -12.78 14.70 5.48
N THR A 103 -13.26 14.23 6.62
CA THR A 103 -13.21 14.95 7.90
C THR A 103 -12.54 14.09 8.99
N LYS A 104 -11.97 14.72 10.02
CA LYS A 104 -11.44 14.00 11.18
C LYS A 104 -12.50 13.10 11.84
N HIS A 105 -13.73 13.58 11.92
CA HIS A 105 -14.88 12.82 12.44
C HIS A 105 -15.23 11.60 11.57
N SER A 106 -14.96 11.65 10.27
CA SER A 106 -15.23 10.53 9.37
C SER A 106 -14.19 9.40 9.45
N LEU A 107 -13.04 9.64 10.09
CA LEU A 107 -12.01 8.62 10.22
C LEU A 107 -12.51 7.45 11.09
N PRO A 108 -12.23 6.20 10.69
CA PRO A 108 -12.40 5.09 11.60
C PRO A 108 -11.39 5.22 12.75
N GLY A 109 -11.72 4.67 13.92
CA GLY A 109 -10.80 4.69 15.06
C GLY A 109 -9.51 3.89 14.84
N VAL A 110 -9.45 3.03 13.81
CA VAL A 110 -8.28 2.19 13.49
C VAL A 110 -8.13 2.04 11.98
N ILE A 111 -6.94 2.28 11.44
CA ILE A 111 -6.58 2.00 10.04
C ILE A 111 -5.32 1.13 10.02
N TRP A 112 -5.48 -0.09 9.50
CA TRP A 112 -4.36 -1.01 9.27
C TRP A 112 -3.77 -0.75 7.89
N HIS A 113 -2.45 -0.53 7.82
CA HIS A 113 -1.69 -0.45 6.57
C HIS A 113 -0.30 -1.03 6.81
N ASP A 114 0.25 -1.74 5.83
CA ASP A 114 1.53 -2.44 6.00
C ASP A 114 2.71 -1.46 6.11
N ASN A 115 2.58 -0.24 5.58
CA ASN A 115 3.58 0.82 5.60
C ASN A 115 3.23 1.96 6.57
N ASN A 116 2.37 1.71 7.56
CA ASN A 116 1.98 2.73 8.55
C ASN A 116 3.17 3.33 9.30
N CYS A 117 4.27 2.60 9.46
CA CYS A 117 5.51 3.12 10.04
C CYS A 117 6.06 4.35 9.29
N GLN A 118 6.07 4.31 7.95
CA GLN A 118 6.52 5.45 7.13
C GLN A 118 5.46 6.56 7.10
N ILE A 119 4.17 6.20 7.12
CA ILE A 119 3.07 7.18 7.17
C ILE A 119 3.13 7.97 8.46
N VAL A 120 3.22 7.31 9.62
CA VAL A 120 3.33 7.97 10.94
C VAL A 120 4.57 8.85 11.02
N ARG A 121 5.72 8.37 10.53
CA ARG A 121 6.95 9.18 10.47
C ARG A 121 6.76 10.42 9.59
N MET A 122 6.11 10.28 8.43
CA MET A 122 5.81 11.41 7.56
C MET A 122 4.88 12.42 8.24
N LEU A 123 3.77 11.96 8.86
CA LEU A 123 2.79 12.83 9.52
C LEU A 123 3.42 13.66 10.65
N ARG A 124 4.30 13.06 11.46
CA ARG A 124 4.98 13.75 12.57
C ARG A 124 5.96 14.84 12.12
N ASN A 125 6.50 14.70 10.92
CA ASN A 125 7.42 15.66 10.34
C ASN A 125 6.72 16.60 9.34
N ASP A 126 5.40 16.56 9.25
CA ASP A 126 4.66 17.42 8.33
C ASP A 126 4.66 18.87 8.86
N PRO A 127 5.09 19.85 8.06
CA PRO A 127 5.13 21.25 8.49
C PRO A 127 3.74 21.88 8.64
N GLU A 128 2.70 21.29 8.03
CA GLU A 128 1.34 21.79 8.12
C GLU A 128 0.60 21.17 9.33
N PRO A 129 0.25 21.96 10.36
CA PRO A 129 -0.36 21.42 11.58
C PRO A 129 -1.67 20.67 11.35
N TYR A 130 -2.45 21.08 10.34
CA TYR A 130 -3.68 20.39 9.98
C TYR A 130 -3.42 18.97 9.48
N LEU A 131 -2.43 18.80 8.59
CA LEU A 131 -2.08 17.49 8.03
C LEU A 131 -1.41 16.59 9.07
N ALA A 132 -0.55 17.16 9.91
CA ALA A 132 0.12 16.44 10.99
C ALA A 132 -0.88 15.83 11.99
N ASN A 133 -1.96 16.56 12.30
CA ASN A 133 -2.96 16.16 13.29
C ASN A 133 -4.22 15.54 12.68
N TYR A 134 -4.27 15.32 11.36
CA TYR A 134 -5.46 14.82 10.69
C TYR A 134 -5.92 13.46 11.25
N PHE A 135 -4.96 12.58 11.59
CA PHE A 135 -5.19 11.22 12.07
C PHE A 135 -5.00 11.08 13.59
N GLU A 136 -5.01 12.17 14.37
CA GLU A 136 -4.65 12.15 15.80
C GLU A 136 -5.52 11.21 16.65
N ASN A 137 -6.79 11.05 16.28
CA ASN A 137 -7.76 10.18 16.97
C ASN A 137 -7.92 8.80 16.29
N CYS A 138 -6.99 8.43 15.41
CA CYS A 138 -7.00 7.17 14.68
C CYS A 138 -5.74 6.35 15.04
N ALA A 139 -5.93 5.13 15.51
CA ALA A 139 -4.83 4.18 15.64
C ALA A 139 -4.31 3.78 14.25
N LEU A 140 -2.99 3.82 14.06
CA LEU A 140 -2.32 3.47 12.80
C LEU A 140 -1.35 2.28 12.98
N PRO A 141 -1.86 1.08 13.35
CA PRO A 141 -1.03 -0.10 13.47
C PRO A 141 -0.55 -0.62 12.12
N VAL A 142 0.65 -1.20 12.09
CA VAL A 142 1.03 -2.11 10.99
C VAL A 142 0.33 -3.46 11.17
N ASP A 143 0.06 -4.16 10.06
CA ASP A 143 -0.49 -5.51 10.13
C ASP A 143 0.40 -6.45 10.96
N VAL A 144 -0.21 -7.35 11.73
CA VAL A 144 0.49 -8.24 12.67
C VAL A 144 1.54 -9.10 11.96
N PHE A 145 1.27 -9.54 10.73
CA PHE A 145 2.25 -10.29 9.94
C PHE A 145 3.39 -9.40 9.48
N HIS A 146 3.08 -8.17 9.03
CA HIS A 146 4.10 -7.18 8.67
C HIS A 146 5.03 -6.91 9.86
N PHE A 147 4.46 -6.65 11.04
CA PHE A 147 5.21 -6.45 12.28
C PHE A 147 6.17 -7.62 12.56
N LYS A 148 5.67 -8.85 12.51
CA LYS A 148 6.46 -10.05 12.83
C LYS A 148 7.52 -10.41 11.77
N SER A 149 7.30 -10.06 10.50
CA SER A 149 8.08 -10.62 9.38
C SER A 149 8.96 -9.59 8.66
N LYS A 150 8.71 -8.29 8.85
CA LYS A 150 9.36 -7.21 8.08
C LYS A 150 10.11 -6.20 8.94
N HIS A 151 9.84 -6.13 10.24
CA HIS A 151 10.63 -5.32 11.14
C HIS A 151 11.75 -6.13 11.77
N LYS A 152 12.94 -5.52 11.86
CA LYS A 152 13.99 -6.00 12.76
C LYS A 152 13.59 -5.61 14.18
N GLU A 153 13.93 -6.45 15.17
CA GLU A 153 13.64 -6.17 16.60
C GLU A 153 14.19 -4.81 17.08
N GLY A 154 15.21 -4.26 16.40
CA GLY A 154 15.79 -2.94 16.69
C GLY A 154 15.10 -1.73 16.05
N ASP A 155 13.98 -1.89 15.34
CA ASP A 155 13.22 -0.77 14.77
C ASP A 155 12.31 -0.13 15.83
N VAL A 156 12.94 0.63 16.74
CA VAL A 156 12.32 1.26 17.92
C VAL A 156 11.15 2.16 17.54
N ASP A 157 11.26 2.89 16.42
CA ASP A 157 10.20 3.77 15.94
C ASP A 157 8.95 2.98 15.53
N CYS A 158 9.09 1.85 14.84
CA CYS A 158 7.94 1.02 14.51
C CYS A 158 7.34 0.37 15.77
N GLY A 159 8.20 -0.15 16.65
CA GLY A 159 7.79 -0.78 17.91
C GLY A 159 6.97 0.14 18.81
N ASN A 160 7.34 1.42 18.88
CA ASN A 160 6.68 2.40 19.75
C ASN A 160 5.40 3.00 19.16
N ASN A 161 5.27 3.02 17.82
CA ASN A 161 4.25 3.85 17.17
C ASN A 161 3.28 3.07 16.29
N CYS A 162 3.65 1.88 15.85
CA CYS A 162 2.85 1.09 14.90
C CYS A 162 2.65 -0.36 15.35
N ASN A 163 3.24 -0.77 16.47
CA ASN A 163 3.03 -2.10 17.03
C ASN A 163 1.56 -2.24 17.49
N PRO A 164 0.76 -3.14 16.90
CA PRO A 164 -0.65 -3.26 17.26
C PRO A 164 -0.90 -3.66 18.72
N TYR A 165 0.12 -4.19 19.42
CA TYR A 165 0.01 -4.54 20.83
C TYR A 165 -0.02 -3.31 21.78
N ILE A 166 0.31 -2.10 21.31
CA ILE A 166 0.24 -0.88 22.13
C ILE A 166 -1.19 -0.36 22.32
N TRP A 167 -2.16 -0.90 21.57
CA TRP A 167 -3.59 -0.60 21.68
C TRP A 167 -4.33 -1.83 22.23
N PRO A 168 -4.46 -1.98 23.56
CA PRO A 168 -5.14 -3.13 24.18
C PRO A 168 -6.58 -3.33 23.68
N GLU A 169 -7.26 -2.24 23.32
CA GLU A 169 -8.62 -2.24 22.78
C GLU A 169 -8.75 -3.01 21.46
N LEU A 170 -7.66 -3.23 20.70
CA LEU A 170 -7.67 -4.03 19.49
C LEU A 170 -7.81 -5.54 19.78
N ARG A 171 -7.70 -5.94 21.06
CA ARG A 171 -7.78 -7.32 21.51
C ARG A 171 -8.94 -7.54 22.48
N THR A 172 -9.51 -8.74 22.44
CA THR A 172 -10.45 -9.23 23.45
C THR A 172 -9.71 -9.59 24.72
N GLU A 173 -10.43 -9.77 25.84
CA GLU A 173 -9.86 -10.23 27.11
C GLU A 173 -9.13 -11.57 26.95
N ASP A 174 -9.68 -12.49 26.14
CA ASP A 174 -9.04 -13.76 25.77
C ASP A 174 -7.81 -13.62 24.84
N GLY A 175 -7.39 -12.40 24.53
CA GLY A 175 -6.22 -12.10 23.72
C GLY A 175 -6.38 -12.24 22.21
N LYS A 176 -7.60 -12.47 21.69
CA LYS A 176 -7.91 -12.55 20.25
C LYS A 176 -8.02 -11.16 19.64
N TRP A 177 -7.68 -11.00 18.35
CA TRP A 177 -7.88 -9.74 17.63
C TRP A 177 -9.36 -9.47 17.39
N ARG A 178 -9.82 -8.25 17.67
CA ARG A 178 -11.22 -7.82 17.44
C ARG A 178 -11.52 -7.58 15.98
N PHE A 179 -10.52 -7.15 15.21
CA PHE A 179 -10.67 -6.79 13.80
C PHE A 179 -9.88 -7.76 12.91
N ASN A 180 -10.50 -8.16 11.81
CA ASN A 180 -9.86 -8.99 10.78
C ASN A 180 -8.98 -8.11 9.87
N SER A 181 -7.70 -7.98 10.22
CA SER A 181 -6.73 -7.24 9.38
C SER A 181 -6.47 -7.93 8.03
N SER A 182 -6.67 -9.24 7.93
CA SER A 182 -6.52 -10.02 6.68
C SER A 182 -7.63 -9.79 5.66
N ALA A 183 -8.68 -9.01 5.99
CA ALA A 183 -9.75 -8.67 5.06
C ALA A 183 -9.21 -7.96 3.80
N ALA A 184 -8.23 -7.07 3.96
CA ALA A 184 -7.58 -6.38 2.84
C ALA A 184 -6.81 -7.34 1.92
N GLU A 185 -6.08 -8.32 2.48
CA GLU A 185 -5.36 -9.33 1.68
C GLU A 185 -6.34 -10.20 0.86
N GLN A 186 -7.44 -10.64 1.48
CA GLN A 186 -8.50 -11.38 0.79
C GLN A 186 -9.17 -10.52 -0.29
N ALA A 187 -9.33 -9.23 -0.04
CA ALA A 187 -9.87 -8.29 -1.02
C ALA A 187 -8.95 -8.17 -2.24
N ASN A 188 -7.66 -7.95 -2.01
CA ASN A 188 -6.63 -7.84 -3.03
C ASN A 188 -6.46 -9.13 -3.83
N ALA A 189 -6.58 -10.31 -3.21
CA ALA A 189 -6.50 -11.59 -3.92
C ALA A 189 -7.64 -11.74 -4.95
N TRP A 190 -8.87 -11.44 -4.57
CA TRP A 190 -10.01 -11.42 -5.49
C TRP A 190 -9.84 -10.34 -6.57
N TYR A 191 -9.41 -9.14 -6.19
CA TYR A 191 -9.25 -8.01 -7.11
C TYR A 191 -8.19 -8.31 -8.18
N GLY A 192 -7.09 -8.97 -7.78
CA GLY A 192 -6.03 -9.43 -8.68
C GLY A 192 -6.52 -10.41 -9.76
N GLY A 193 -7.65 -11.08 -9.55
CA GLY A 193 -8.26 -11.97 -10.55
C GLY A 193 -8.68 -11.25 -11.84
N PHE A 194 -8.89 -9.93 -11.79
CA PHE A 194 -9.28 -9.14 -12.96
C PHE A 194 -8.10 -8.59 -13.76
N GLN A 195 -6.86 -8.72 -13.29
CA GLN A 195 -5.68 -8.12 -13.91
C GLN A 195 -5.55 -8.44 -15.40
N ALA A 196 -5.83 -9.69 -15.81
CA ALA A 196 -5.76 -10.09 -17.21
C ALA A 196 -6.83 -9.42 -18.08
N ILE A 197 -8.02 -9.17 -17.52
CA ILE A 197 -9.15 -8.55 -18.23
C ILE A 197 -8.89 -7.06 -18.45
N VAL A 198 -8.41 -6.38 -17.41
CA VAL A 198 -8.25 -4.92 -17.42
C VAL A 198 -6.93 -4.44 -18.03
N ARG A 199 -6.01 -5.37 -18.33
CA ARG A 199 -4.64 -5.07 -18.77
C ARG A 199 -4.58 -4.05 -19.93
N GLU A 200 -5.42 -4.21 -20.95
CA GLU A 200 -5.37 -3.37 -22.16
C GLU A 200 -6.49 -2.32 -22.21
N MET A 201 -7.24 -2.16 -21.13
CA MET A 201 -8.32 -1.17 -21.07
C MET A 201 -7.77 0.25 -21.04
N GLN A 202 -8.50 1.16 -21.69
CA GLN A 202 -8.31 2.59 -21.46
C GLN A 202 -8.78 2.97 -20.05
N ALA A 203 -8.29 4.08 -19.51
CA ALA A 203 -8.51 4.45 -18.10
C ALA A 203 -10.00 4.53 -17.72
N ASP A 204 -10.84 5.08 -18.60
CA ASP A 204 -12.30 5.15 -18.42
C ASP A 204 -12.95 3.77 -18.27
N ARG A 205 -12.58 2.81 -19.14
CA ARG A 205 -13.08 1.44 -19.12
C ARG A 205 -12.51 0.65 -17.95
N TYR A 206 -11.24 0.89 -17.62
CA TYR A 206 -10.55 0.31 -16.50
C TYR A 206 -11.28 0.64 -15.20
N ASP A 207 -11.55 1.93 -14.98
CA ASP A 207 -12.22 2.41 -13.78
C ASP A 207 -13.66 1.94 -13.70
N PHE A 208 -14.43 2.11 -14.78
CA PHE A 208 -15.80 1.67 -14.83
C PHE A 208 -15.94 0.16 -14.52
N PHE A 209 -15.10 -0.67 -15.14
CA PHE A 209 -15.15 -2.11 -14.96
C PHE A 209 -14.87 -2.49 -13.50
N LEU A 210 -13.77 -1.99 -12.93
CA LEU A 210 -13.33 -2.37 -11.60
C LEU A 210 -14.28 -1.84 -10.52
N ASP A 211 -14.79 -0.63 -10.67
CA ASP A 211 -15.79 -0.07 -9.74
C ASP A 211 -17.10 -0.86 -9.77
N GLU A 212 -17.57 -1.29 -10.95
CA GLU A 212 -18.76 -2.13 -11.05
C GLU A 212 -18.52 -3.53 -10.47
N MET A 213 -17.33 -4.11 -10.66
CA MET A 213 -16.97 -5.38 -10.01
C MET A 213 -16.95 -5.25 -8.48
N ILE A 214 -16.36 -4.17 -7.94
CA ILE A 214 -16.34 -3.88 -6.50
C ILE A 214 -17.76 -3.75 -5.96
N LYS A 215 -18.60 -2.96 -6.65
CA LYS A 215 -20.00 -2.75 -6.26
C LYS A 215 -20.79 -4.05 -6.23
N ARG A 216 -20.61 -4.94 -7.22
CA ARG A 216 -21.24 -6.27 -7.24
C ARG A 216 -20.76 -7.15 -6.10
N ARG A 217 -19.45 -7.20 -5.85
CA ARG A 217 -18.89 -7.93 -4.70
C ARG A 217 -19.47 -7.43 -3.40
N ASN A 218 -19.46 -6.12 -3.17
CA ASN A 218 -19.96 -5.53 -1.94
C ASN A 218 -21.42 -5.91 -1.68
N ARG A 219 -22.29 -5.91 -2.70
CA ARG A 219 -23.68 -6.39 -2.56
C ARG A 219 -23.76 -7.83 -2.07
N LEU A 220 -22.96 -8.73 -2.65
CA LEU A 220 -22.91 -10.14 -2.24
C LEU A 220 -22.34 -10.30 -0.82
N THR A 221 -21.29 -9.54 -0.49
CA THR A 221 -20.69 -9.54 0.85
C THR A 221 -21.69 -9.04 1.90
N ILE A 222 -22.39 -7.94 1.63
CA ILE A 222 -23.42 -7.40 2.53
C ILE A 222 -24.55 -8.40 2.71
N GLN A 223 -25.06 -8.99 1.61
CA GLN A 223 -26.12 -9.99 1.68
C GLN A 223 -25.70 -11.21 2.52
N LYS A 224 -24.47 -11.71 2.33
CA LYS A 224 -23.93 -12.79 3.14
C LYS A 224 -23.85 -12.40 4.62
N LEU A 225 -23.33 -11.21 4.93
CA LEU A 225 -23.24 -10.72 6.31
C LEU A 225 -24.61 -10.65 6.98
N LEU A 226 -25.64 -10.17 6.27
CA LEU A 226 -27.01 -10.13 6.78
C LEU A 226 -27.58 -11.54 7.01
N ASN A 227 -27.34 -12.48 6.10
CA ASN A 227 -27.75 -13.89 6.28
C ASN A 227 -27.06 -14.54 7.49
N ASP A 228 -25.80 -14.17 7.75
CA ASP A 228 -25.01 -14.60 8.90
C ASP A 228 -25.38 -13.83 10.20
N SER A 229 -26.50 -13.08 10.20
CA SER A 229 -26.97 -12.26 11.31
C SER A 229 -25.93 -11.24 11.82
N ARG A 230 -25.07 -10.75 10.92
CA ARG A 230 -24.16 -9.63 11.18
C ARG A 230 -24.83 -8.31 10.82
N ALA A 231 -24.36 -7.22 11.43
CA ALA A 231 -24.87 -5.87 11.19
C ALA A 231 -23.82 -5.02 10.43
N PRO A 232 -23.69 -5.16 9.09
CA PRO A 232 -22.84 -4.28 8.32
C PRO A 232 -23.36 -2.84 8.42
N PHE A 233 -22.53 -1.93 8.94
CA PHE A 233 -22.89 -0.53 9.09
C PHE A 233 -22.59 0.25 7.80
N SER A 234 -23.58 1.01 7.33
CA SER A 234 -23.38 2.00 6.27
C SER A 234 -23.19 3.36 6.93
N ILE A 235 -22.01 3.96 6.73
CA ILE A 235 -21.70 5.27 7.30
C ILE A 235 -22.62 6.31 6.63
N PRO A 236 -23.47 7.02 7.39
CA PRO A 236 -24.33 8.05 6.83
C PRO A 236 -23.51 9.16 6.17
N LYS A 237 -24.01 9.70 5.04
CA LYS A 237 -23.30 10.75 4.29
C LYS A 237 -23.05 11.99 5.16
N ASP A 238 -24.00 12.36 6.00
CA ASP A 238 -23.87 13.47 6.92
C ASP A 238 -22.76 13.21 7.94
N TRP A 239 -22.54 11.98 8.39
CA TRP A 239 -21.43 11.67 9.31
C TRP A 239 -20.07 11.81 8.63
N LEU A 240 -19.98 11.54 7.33
CA LEU A 240 -18.77 11.74 6.54
C LEU A 240 -18.45 13.23 6.36
N LEU A 241 -19.48 14.06 6.17
CA LEU A 241 -19.35 15.47 5.76
C LEU A 241 -19.53 16.49 6.90
N ARG A 242 -19.87 16.05 8.12
CA ARG A 242 -19.91 16.93 9.29
C ARG A 242 -18.50 17.46 9.57
N SER A 243 -18.31 18.76 9.36
CA SER A 243 -17.25 19.49 10.03
C SER A 243 -17.65 19.69 11.49
N GLU A 244 -16.71 19.58 12.41
CA GLU A 244 -16.87 20.11 13.77
C GLU A 244 -17.14 21.62 13.73
#